data_AF-A0AB37USZ4-F1
#
_entry.id   AF-A0AB37USZ4-F1
#
_cell.length_a   1.000
_cell.length_b   1.000
_cell.length_c   1.000
_cell.angle_alpha   90.00
_cell.angle_beta   90.00
_cell.angle_gamma   90.00
#
_symmetry.space_group_name_H-M   'P 1'
#
loop_
_entity.id
_entity.type
_entity.pdbx_description
1 polymer ?
#
loop_
_entity_poly.entity_id
_entity_poly.type
_entity_poly.pdbx_seq_one_letter_code
_entity_poly.pdbx_strand_id
1 'polypeptide(L)'
;MSTIGLYSTLYTRLAECAELLDRTLIHLKQRQQAAISDQQRQLGQILVSLAQSSKGLDAQLLAVLLQDSPKNSLSEWSQLGQILLSNQITQIEIIKLEKLAKILEYERANTFARMRGSNA
;
A
#
# COMPACT_ATOMS: atom_id res chain seq x y z
N MET A 1 -4.19 22.09 14.33
CA MET A 1 -3.05 21.16 14.17
C MET A 1 -2.01 21.84 13.31
N SER A 2 -0.73 21.82 13.70
CA SER A 2 0.33 22.34 12.84
C SER A 2 0.50 21.45 11.61
N THR A 3 0.90 22.03 10.48
CA THR A 3 1.25 21.32 9.24
C THR A 3 2.25 20.18 9.50
N ILE A 4 3.19 20.39 10.44
CA ILE A 4 4.17 19.39 10.88
C ILE A 4 3.49 18.16 11.51
N GLY A 5 2.47 18.35 12.36
CA GLY A 5 1.74 17.23 12.98
C GLY A 5 0.90 16.41 11.99
N LEU A 6 0.46 17.04 10.90
CA LEU A 6 -0.19 16.33 9.79
C LEU A 6 0.83 15.49 9.00
N TYR A 7 1.98 16.06 8.65
CA TYR A 7 3.02 15.33 7.92
C TYR A 7 3.63 14.19 8.72
N SER A 8 3.81 14.32 10.04
CA SER A 8 4.28 13.22 10.87
C SER A 8 3.28 12.06 10.90
N THR A 9 2.00 12.35 11.06
CA THR A 9 0.93 11.34 11.02
C THR A 9 0.89 10.65 9.66
N LEU A 10 0.98 11.42 8.58
CA LEU A 10 1.02 10.88 7.21
C LEU A 10 2.25 9.98 6.99
N TYR A 11 3.42 10.42 7.44
CA TYR A 11 4.67 9.66 7.34
C TYR A 11 4.58 8.32 8.08
N THR A 12 4.06 8.32 9.32
CA THR A 12 3.88 7.09 10.10
C THR A 12 2.97 6.11 9.37
N ARG A 13 1.86 6.59 8.80
CA ARG A 13 0.92 5.75 8.06
C ARG A 13 1.52 5.17 6.78
N LEU A 14 2.25 5.99 6.02
CA LEU A 14 3.00 5.53 4.85
C LEU A 14 4.01 4.44 5.22
N ALA A 15 4.72 4.60 6.34
CA ALA A 15 5.67 3.62 6.84
C ALA A 15 4.99 2.30 7.25
N GLU A 16 3.86 2.37 7.98
CA GLU A 16 3.08 1.19 8.37
C GLU A 16 2.58 0.40 7.13
N CYS A 17 2.06 1.11 6.12
CA CYS A 17 1.61 0.49 4.87
C CYS A 17 2.76 -0.13 4.07
N ALA A 18 3.91 0.56 3.97
CA ALA A 18 5.09 0.05 3.28
C ALA A 18 5.63 -1.21 3.96
N GLU A 19 5.70 -1.21 5.30
CA GLU A 19 6.17 -2.36 6.07
C GLU A 19 5.23 -3.57 5.92
N LEU A 20 3.91 -3.37 5.96
CA LEU A 20 2.94 -4.44 5.73
C LEU A 20 3.13 -5.07 4.33
N LEU A 21 3.36 -4.24 3.32
CA LEU A 21 3.58 -4.66 1.95
C LEU A 21 4.91 -5.42 1.79
N ASP A 22 6.00 -4.93 2.37
CA ASP A 22 7.31 -5.58 2.32
C ASP A 22 7.28 -6.95 3.01
N ARG A 23 6.68 -7.04 4.19
CA ARG A 23 6.48 -8.32 4.90
C ARG A 23 5.68 -9.29 4.04
N THR A 24 4.61 -8.82 3.41
CA THR A 24 3.79 -9.65 2.50
C THR A 24 4.61 -10.13 1.30
N LEU A 25 5.40 -9.25 0.66
CA LEU A 25 6.26 -9.60 -0.47
C LEU A 25 7.33 -10.64 -0.10
N ILE A 26 7.96 -10.51 1.07
CA ILE A 26 8.94 -11.48 1.58
C ILE A 26 8.27 -12.85 1.70
N HIS A 27 7.09 -12.93 2.33
CA HIS A 27 6.36 -14.19 2.49
C HIS A 27 5.96 -14.82 1.15
N LEU A 28 5.42 -14.02 0.22
CA LEU A 28 5.01 -14.51 -1.11
C LEU A 28 6.19 -15.03 -1.92
N LYS A 29 7.34 -14.35 -1.89
CA LYS A 29 8.55 -14.75 -2.63
C LYS A 29 9.21 -15.99 -2.06
N GLN A 30 9.12 -16.21 -0.76
CA GLN A 30 9.67 -17.40 -0.13
C GLN A 30 8.90 -18.68 -0.48
N ARG A 31 7.71 -18.59 -1.12
CA ARG A 31 6.82 -19.74 -1.44
C ARG A 31 6.59 -20.69 -0.26
N GLN A 32 6.72 -20.17 0.96
CA GLN A 32 6.80 -21.01 2.17
C GLN A 32 5.45 -21.47 2.70
N GLN A 33 4.32 -21.05 2.11
CA GLN A 33 3.02 -21.32 2.72
C GLN A 33 2.00 -21.98 1.79
N ALA A 34 1.39 -23.03 2.33
CA ALA A 34 0.15 -23.62 1.84
C ALA A 34 -1.10 -22.79 2.20
N ALA A 35 -0.96 -21.76 3.04
CA ALA A 35 -2.04 -20.95 3.58
C ALA A 35 -1.73 -19.44 3.52
N ILE A 36 -2.79 -18.61 3.56
CA ILE A 36 -2.71 -17.15 3.52
C ILE A 36 -2.21 -16.62 4.87
N SER A 37 -1.12 -15.86 4.88
CA SER A 37 -0.62 -15.18 6.09
C SER A 37 -1.56 -14.06 6.55
N ASP A 38 -1.50 -13.70 7.83
CA ASP A 38 -2.31 -12.59 8.35
C ASP A 38 -1.95 -11.26 7.70
N GLN A 39 -0.68 -11.04 7.36
CA GLN A 39 -0.20 -9.86 6.63
C GLN A 39 -0.80 -9.81 5.21
N GLN A 40 -0.78 -10.95 4.50
CA GLN A 40 -1.41 -11.08 3.19
C GLN A 40 -2.91 -10.81 3.25
N ARG A 41 -3.59 -11.33 4.29
CA ARG A 41 -5.01 -11.09 4.50
C ARG A 41 -5.29 -9.61 4.78
N GLN A 42 -4.53 -8.98 5.66
CA GLN A 42 -4.67 -7.57 6.01
C GLN A 42 -4.46 -6.68 4.78
N LEU A 43 -3.38 -6.90 4.02
CA LEU A 43 -3.12 -6.16 2.79
C LEU A 43 -4.23 -6.39 1.75
N GLY A 44 -4.68 -7.64 1.58
CA GLY A 44 -5.77 -7.99 0.68
C GLY A 44 -7.06 -7.24 1.01
N GLN A 45 -7.43 -7.17 2.30
CA GLN A 45 -8.59 -6.42 2.76
C GLN A 45 -8.48 -4.92 2.49
N ILE A 46 -7.31 -4.32 2.77
CA ILE A 46 -7.05 -2.90 2.50
C ILE A 46 -7.23 -2.62 1.00
N LEU A 47 -6.61 -3.42 0.14
CA LEU A 47 -6.69 -3.24 -1.32
C LEU A 47 -8.11 -3.44 -1.86
N VAL A 48 -8.84 -4.46 -1.39
CA VAL A 48 -10.26 -4.66 -1.76
C VAL A 48 -11.09 -3.42 -1.43
N SER A 49 -10.83 -2.83 -0.25
CA SER A 49 -11.58 -1.70 0.26
C SER A 49 -11.37 -0.38 -0.51
N LEU A 50 -10.34 -0.31 -1.37
CA LEU A 50 -10.06 0.85 -2.23
C LEU A 50 -11.17 1.13 -3.24
N ALA A 51 -11.77 0.08 -3.83
CA ALA A 51 -12.88 0.25 -4.77
C ALA A 51 -14.22 0.53 -4.07
N GLN A 52 -14.32 0.23 -2.77
CA GLN A 52 -15.57 0.33 -2.01
C GLN A 52 -15.76 1.68 -1.30
N SER A 53 -14.91 2.69 -1.59
CA SER A 53 -14.94 4.00 -0.89
C SER A 53 -14.94 3.83 0.64
N SER A 54 -14.15 2.87 1.13
CA SER A 54 -14.11 2.49 2.54
C SER A 54 -13.68 3.65 3.45
N LYS A 55 -14.21 3.65 4.69
CA LYS A 55 -13.92 4.64 5.75
C LYS A 55 -12.57 4.42 6.46
N GLY A 56 -11.85 3.35 6.13
CA GLY A 56 -10.55 3.05 6.73
C GLY A 56 -9.49 4.05 6.25
N LEU A 57 -8.80 4.70 7.20
CA LEU A 57 -7.83 5.74 6.92
C LEU A 57 -6.68 5.26 6.02
N ASP A 58 -6.24 4.01 6.18
CA ASP A 58 -5.17 3.41 5.36
C ASP A 58 -5.61 3.18 3.91
N ALA A 59 -6.88 2.78 3.71
CA ALA A 59 -7.46 2.61 2.38
C ALA A 59 -7.66 3.96 1.68
N GLN A 60 -8.08 4.99 2.41
CA GLN A 60 -8.22 6.34 1.85
C GLN A 60 -6.86 6.92 1.45
N LEU A 61 -5.86 6.73 2.29
CA LEU A 61 -4.49 7.15 2.01
C LEU A 61 -3.97 6.46 0.74
N LEU A 62 -4.08 5.14 0.65
CA LEU A 62 -3.69 4.41 -0.56
C LEU A 62 -4.51 4.83 -1.78
N ALA A 63 -5.81 5.07 -1.64
CA ALA A 63 -6.65 5.52 -2.75
C ALA A 63 -6.17 6.87 -3.31
N VAL A 64 -5.83 7.82 -2.44
CA VAL A 64 -5.28 9.13 -2.86
C VAL A 64 -3.93 8.95 -3.58
N LEU A 65 -3.01 8.15 -3.03
CA LEU A 65 -1.70 7.92 -3.65
C LEU A 65 -1.79 7.22 -5.00
N LEU A 66 -2.78 6.34 -5.16
CA LEU A 66 -2.95 5.53 -6.36
C LEU A 66 -3.77 6.23 -7.45
N GLN A 67 -4.64 7.17 -7.07
CA GLN A 67 -5.34 8.04 -8.02
C GLN A 67 -4.40 8.98 -8.78
N ASP A 68 -3.30 9.40 -8.16
CA ASP A 68 -2.29 10.26 -8.80
C ASP A 68 -1.44 9.49 -9.84
N SER A 69 -1.62 8.17 -9.94
CA SER A 69 -1.00 7.34 -10.97
C SER A 69 -1.93 7.20 -12.19
N PRO A 70 -1.67 7.88 -13.32
CA PRO A 70 -2.58 7.95 -14.47
C PRO A 70 -2.82 6.62 -15.19
N LYS A 71 -2.15 5.54 -14.76
CA LYS A 71 -2.20 4.22 -15.40
C LYS A 71 -2.93 3.14 -14.60
N ASN A 72 -3.31 3.38 -13.35
CA ASN A 72 -3.93 2.34 -12.52
C ASN A 72 -5.29 2.79 -12.00
N SER A 73 -6.33 2.03 -12.31
CA SER A 73 -7.67 2.23 -11.76
C SER A 73 -7.76 1.62 -10.35
N LEU A 74 -8.54 2.24 -9.45
CA LEU A 74 -8.79 1.67 -8.11
C LEU A 74 -9.39 0.25 -8.18
N SER A 75 -10.07 -0.08 -9.28
CA SER A 75 -10.56 -1.44 -9.55
C SER A 75 -9.45 -2.47 -9.72
N GLU A 76 -8.32 -2.15 -10.35
CA GLU A 76 -7.20 -3.08 -10.52
C GLU A 76 -6.54 -3.42 -9.18
N TRP A 77 -6.47 -2.44 -8.27
CA TRP A 77 -5.97 -2.67 -6.92
C TRP A 77 -6.93 -3.51 -6.09
N SER A 78 -8.23 -3.29 -6.22
CA SER A 78 -9.23 -4.13 -5.57
C SER A 78 -9.18 -5.57 -6.07
N GLN A 79 -8.99 -5.79 -7.37
CA GLN A 79 -8.77 -7.12 -7.95
C GLN A 79 -7.50 -7.78 -7.39
N LEU A 80 -6.39 -7.03 -7.30
CA LEU A 80 -5.16 -7.52 -6.66
C LEU A 80 -5.39 -7.95 -5.20
N GLY A 81 -6.21 -7.19 -4.47
CA GLY A 81 -6.64 -7.54 -3.11
C GLY A 81 -7.43 -8.85 -3.05
N GLN A 82 -8.34 -9.10 -4.00
CA GLN A 82 -9.07 -10.37 -4.08
C GLN A 82 -8.13 -11.55 -4.38
N ILE A 83 -7.14 -11.35 -5.25
CA ILE A 83 -6.15 -12.40 -5.59
C ILE A 83 -5.26 -12.73 -4.38
N LEU A 84 -4.87 -11.72 -3.59
CA LEU A 84 -4.18 -11.94 -2.30
C LEU A 84 -5.03 -12.80 -1.35
N LEU A 85 -6.34 -12.57 -1.31
CA LEU A 85 -7.27 -13.31 -0.44
C LEU A 85 -7.64 -14.70 -0.96
N SER A 86 -7.39 -15.01 -2.24
CA SER A 86 -7.67 -16.33 -2.82
C SER A 86 -6.46 -17.27 -2.81
N ASN A 87 -5.28 -16.78 -2.40
CA ASN A 87 -4.00 -17.49 -2.47
C ASN A 87 -3.59 -17.90 -3.90
N GLN A 88 -4.15 -17.26 -4.93
CA GLN A 88 -3.84 -17.52 -6.34
C GLN A 88 -2.84 -16.51 -6.91
N ILE A 89 -1.88 -16.07 -6.09
CA ILE A 89 -0.89 -15.09 -6.52
C ILE A 89 0.09 -15.69 -7.53
N THR A 90 0.29 -14.99 -8.63
CA THR A 90 1.33 -15.30 -9.60
C THR A 90 2.46 -14.27 -9.55
N GLN A 91 3.52 -14.51 -10.32
CA GLN A 91 4.63 -13.57 -10.44
C GLN A 91 4.18 -12.18 -10.95
N ILE A 92 3.11 -12.13 -11.74
CA ILE A 92 2.56 -10.86 -12.27
C ILE A 92 2.01 -10.00 -11.13
N GLU A 93 1.25 -10.60 -10.21
CA GLU A 93 0.73 -9.91 -9.02
C GLU A 93 1.84 -9.48 -8.07
N ILE A 94 2.88 -10.30 -7.90
CA ILE A 94 4.06 -9.93 -7.10
C ILE A 94 4.73 -8.68 -7.70
N ILE A 95 4.92 -8.61 -9.01
CA ILE A 95 5.49 -7.44 -9.68
C ILE A 95 4.61 -6.19 -9.48
N LYS A 96 3.28 -6.34 -9.48
CA LYS A 96 2.36 -5.23 -9.18
C LYS A 96 2.51 -4.74 -7.73
N LEU A 97 2.66 -5.65 -6.77
CA LEU A 97 2.91 -5.33 -5.37
C LEU A 97 4.27 -4.65 -5.17
N GLU A 98 5.31 -5.07 -5.88
CA GLU A 98 6.62 -4.40 -5.86
C GLU A 98 6.54 -2.97 -6.40
N LYS A 99 5.74 -2.73 -7.44
CA LYS A 99 5.50 -1.37 -7.96
C LYS A 99 4.77 -0.52 -6.92
N LEU A 100 3.79 -1.08 -6.22
CA LEU A 100 3.12 -0.40 -5.11
C LEU A 100 4.10 -0.02 -4.00
N ALA A 101 5.03 -0.91 -3.64
CA ALA A 101 6.04 -0.64 -2.62
C ALA A 101 6.95 0.54 -3.01
N LYS A 102 7.36 0.59 -4.29
CA LYS A 102 8.14 1.72 -4.82
C LYS A 102 7.38 3.05 -4.76
N ILE A 103 6.07 3.04 -5.06
CA ILE A 103 5.23 4.24 -4.96
C ILE A 103 5.15 4.71 -3.50
N LEU A 104 4.87 3.79 -2.57
CA LEU A 104 4.82 4.12 -1.14
C LEU A 104 6.13 4.68 -0.61
N GLU A 105 7.27 4.11 -1.03
CA GLU A 105 8.58 4.59 -0.61
C GLU A 105 8.89 6.01 -1.14
N TYR A 106 8.54 6.26 -2.40
CA TYR A 106 8.66 7.60 -2.99
C TYR A 106 7.83 8.64 -2.22
N GLU A 107 6.58 8.30 -1.89
CA GLU A 107 5.68 9.19 -1.15
C GLU A 107 6.12 9.39 0.31
N ARG A 108 6.67 8.35 0.93
CA ARG A 108 7.27 8.44 2.27
C ARG A 108 8.46 9.39 2.27
N ALA A 109 9.34 9.30 1.28
CA ALA A 109 10.49 10.21 1.11
C ALA A 109 10.05 11.66 0.88
N ASN A 110 9.05 11.87 0.01
CA ASN A 110 8.47 13.20 -0.24
C ASN A 110 7.83 13.81 1.02
N THR A 111 7.04 13.01 1.74
CA THR A 111 6.41 13.44 3.00
C THR A 111 7.45 13.82 4.04
N PHE A 112 8.53 13.03 4.15
CA PHE A 112 9.65 13.35 5.03
C PHE A 112 10.36 14.65 4.64
N ALA A 113 10.58 14.89 3.34
CA ALA A 113 11.17 16.13 2.84
C ALA A 113 10.30 17.35 3.17
N ARG A 114 8.98 17.24 3.01
CA ARG A 114 8.00 18.29 3.38
C ARG A 114 7.99 18.54 4.88
N MET A 115 8.06 17.48 5.71
CA MET A 115 8.14 17.59 7.17
C MET A 115 9.40 18.34 7.63
N ARG A 116 10.53 18.16 6.94
CA ARG A 116 11.79 18.89 7.22
C ARG A 116 11.82 20.32 6.65
N GLY A 117 10.74 20.77 6.01
CA GLY A 117 10.62 22.14 5.51
C GLY A 117 11.35 22.40 4.20
N SER A 118 11.33 21.45 3.25
CA SER A 118 11.87 21.69 1.91
C SER A 118 11.09 22.80 1.18
N ASN A 119 11.53 24.05 1.37
CA ASN A 119 11.52 25.07 0.34
C ASN A 119 12.55 24.65 -0.72
N ALA A 120 12.08 24.18 -1.85
CA ALA A 120 12.75 24.28 -3.14
C ALA A 120 11.67 24.26 -4.23
#